data_AF-A0A5B8U1S0-F1
#
_entry.id   AF-A0A5B8U1S0-F1
#
_cell.length_a   1.000
_cell.length_b   1.000
_cell.length_c   1.000
_cell.angle_alpha   90.00
_cell.angle_beta   90.00
_cell.angle_gamma   90.00
#
_symmetry.space_group_name_H-M   'P 1'
#
loop_
_entity.id
_entity.type
_entity.pdbx_description
1 polymer ?
#
loop_
_entity_poly.entity_id
_entity_poly.type
_entity_poly.pdbx_seq_one_letter_code
_entity_poly.pdbx_strand_id
1 'polypeptide(L)'
;MPSPVQRRQAHRGHRPPGLRGTRLTPRGRRVALFLVVVAVAAVVVLLLAGRDQQAGPRHLAPGRGRTDTTADPLAYDSRRRAEFEARAAAGLSHVLYDKSPGGVPATARRVASLRPTIDDVARRAHQDPDTLEAIVFLESAGRPDVAASDDLSSAAGLTQILAQTATGLLGLKVDVAASEKLTRSIGRSTSLAHRRRLLAQRRRVDERFDPRKALEATTRYLEFAKGRLGRDDLAVESYHMGVGNLQNALKAYGEDGIPYTQLFFDSTPLRHAAAWRILAGLGDDSSTYLWRIGAAKAIMALYRRDPAALARQARLQAAPSAENVLRPPASTPRFGDDAALRSDALVALDPPVLAAARVRLSRALAAAPAGTRTLRPPALALLRYLGQGVAAIARTSPLVLSAATRSVAGEATSGEGGAGIEASPSLHTTGYAFDVSRAYRTPAQAQAFQFWLDRLTALDLIAWTRGPDSIHVAVGPRAGALVGPMLGATSG
;
A
#
# COMPACT_ATOMS: atom_id res chain seq x y z
N MET A 1 -59.28 53.15 65.17
CA MET A 1 -59.50 53.62 66.56
C MET A 1 -59.17 52.48 67.52
N PRO A 2 -58.56 52.78 68.68
CA PRO A 2 -57.82 51.84 69.52
C PRO A 2 -58.81 50.93 70.28
N SER A 3 -58.39 49.81 70.89
CA SER A 3 -57.82 49.78 72.24
C SER A 3 -58.06 48.34 72.81
N PRO A 4 -57.62 47.97 74.02
CA PRO A 4 -56.43 47.15 74.22
C PRO A 4 -56.69 45.98 75.22
N VAL A 5 -55.60 45.51 75.85
CA VAL A 5 -55.48 44.95 77.22
C VAL A 5 -55.12 43.46 77.31
N GLN A 6 -53.86 43.25 77.76
CA GLN A 6 -53.35 42.32 78.81
C GLN A 6 -53.76 40.83 78.76
N ARG A 7 -52.98 39.83 79.21
CA ARG A 7 -51.88 39.75 80.17
C ARG A 7 -51.16 38.40 79.95
N ARG A 8 -49.92 38.35 80.42
CA ARG A 8 -48.88 37.30 80.34
C ARG A 8 -49.26 35.92 80.92
N GLN A 9 -48.56 34.87 80.45
CA GLN A 9 -47.61 33.97 81.17
C GLN A 9 -47.37 32.69 80.33
N ALA A 10 -46.32 31.86 80.41
CA ALA A 10 -44.93 31.92 80.87
C ALA A 10 -44.25 30.58 80.43
N HIS A 11 -42.90 30.51 80.60
CA HIS A 11 -41.98 29.35 80.59
C HIS A 11 -41.38 28.87 79.26
N ARG A 12 -40.09 29.16 78.99
CA ARG A 12 -38.83 28.43 79.36
C ARG A 12 -38.71 27.08 78.64
N GLY A 13 -37.69 26.76 77.84
CA GLY A 13 -36.44 27.42 77.42
C GLY A 13 -35.49 26.36 76.84
N HIS A 14 -34.51 26.75 76.01
CA HIS A 14 -33.15 26.18 75.89
C HIS A 14 -32.39 26.82 74.71
N ARG A 15 -31.24 27.42 75.02
CA ARG A 15 -30.16 27.82 74.09
C ARG A 15 -28.94 26.94 74.39
N PRO A 16 -28.07 26.68 73.41
CA PRO A 16 -26.76 27.35 73.44
C PRO A 16 -26.27 27.73 72.01
N PRO A 17 -24.99 28.13 71.80
CA PRO A 17 -24.48 29.48 71.94
C PRO A 17 -24.09 30.13 70.59
N GLY A 18 -23.96 31.46 70.61
CA GLY A 18 -23.77 32.29 69.43
C GLY A 18 -22.38 32.27 68.80
N LEU A 19 -22.37 32.54 67.49
CA LEU A 19 -21.20 33.02 66.77
C LEU A 19 -21.35 34.52 66.51
N ARG A 20 -20.46 35.29 67.14
CA ARG A 20 -20.30 36.73 66.95
C ARG A 20 -19.80 36.99 65.52
N GLY A 21 -20.56 37.75 64.74
CA GLY A 21 -20.11 38.27 63.45
C GLY A 21 -19.02 39.34 63.64
N THR A 22 -17.81 39.05 63.16
CA THR A 22 -16.71 40.01 63.06
C THR A 22 -16.87 40.84 61.79
N ARG A 23 -17.12 42.14 61.94
CA ARG A 23 -17.11 43.11 60.83
C ARG A 23 -15.66 43.36 60.42
N LEU A 24 -15.28 42.93 59.21
CA LEU A 24 -13.95 43.13 58.64
C LEU A 24 -13.71 44.62 58.30
N THR A 25 -12.53 45.12 58.67
CA THR A 25 -12.04 46.48 58.41
C THR A 25 -11.78 46.73 56.91
N PRO A 26 -11.73 48.00 56.44
CA PRO A 26 -11.58 48.32 55.01
C PRO A 26 -10.31 47.77 54.33
N ARG A 27 -9.24 47.48 55.09
CA ARG A 27 -8.07 46.74 54.57
C ARG A 27 -8.35 45.25 54.37
N GLY A 28 -9.16 44.64 55.24
CA GLY A 28 -9.62 43.25 55.12
C GLY A 28 -10.52 43.03 53.89
N ARG A 29 -11.32 44.02 53.49
CA ARG A 29 -12.11 43.96 52.26
C ARG A 29 -11.26 43.93 50.99
N ARG A 30 -10.14 44.66 50.95
CA ARG A 30 -9.23 44.65 49.78
C ARG A 30 -8.46 43.33 49.67
N VAL A 31 -8.05 42.75 50.80
CA VAL A 31 -7.44 41.41 50.82
C VAL A 31 -8.44 40.33 50.43
N ALA A 32 -9.68 40.41 50.93
CA ALA A 32 -10.74 39.47 50.55
C ALA A 32 -11.09 39.58 49.06
N LEU A 33 -11.15 40.79 48.51
CA LEU A 33 -11.40 40.99 47.07
C LEU A 33 -10.24 40.47 46.22
N PHE A 34 -8.99 40.70 46.64
CA PHE A 34 -7.81 40.17 45.95
C PHE A 34 -7.79 38.64 45.98
N LEU A 35 -8.13 38.02 47.12
CA LEU A 35 -8.24 36.56 47.23
C LEU A 35 -9.38 36.00 46.36
N VAL A 36 -10.51 36.70 46.24
CA VAL A 36 -11.59 36.30 45.33
C VAL A 36 -11.15 36.43 43.88
N VAL A 37 -10.45 37.50 43.50
CA VAL A 37 -9.93 37.67 42.13
C VAL A 37 -8.87 36.62 41.80
N VAL A 38 -7.97 36.30 42.74
CA VAL A 38 -6.99 35.22 42.58
C VAL A 38 -7.69 33.86 42.52
N ALA A 39 -8.73 33.63 43.31
CA ALA A 39 -9.50 32.39 43.26
C ALA A 39 -10.29 32.25 41.94
N VAL A 40 -10.90 33.32 41.44
CA VAL A 40 -11.59 33.33 40.15
C VAL A 40 -10.59 33.18 39.00
N ALA A 41 -9.44 33.85 39.05
CA ALA A 41 -8.37 33.68 38.08
C ALA A 41 -7.79 32.26 38.10
N ALA A 42 -7.62 31.66 39.29
CA ALA A 42 -7.20 30.27 39.43
C ALA A 42 -8.26 29.30 38.89
N VAL A 43 -9.55 29.55 39.11
CA VAL A 43 -10.65 28.77 38.54
C VAL A 43 -10.71 28.92 37.02
N VAL A 44 -10.49 30.12 36.47
CA VAL A 44 -10.43 30.34 35.03
C VAL A 44 -9.19 29.67 34.42
N VAL A 45 -8.03 29.73 35.09
CA VAL A 45 -6.82 29.00 34.67
C VAL A 45 -7.03 27.49 34.77
N LEU A 46 -7.73 26.97 35.79
CA LEU A 46 -8.10 25.55 35.91
C LEU A 46 -9.14 25.12 34.86
N LEU A 47 -10.08 25.99 34.48
CA LEU A 47 -11.05 25.72 33.42
C LEU A 47 -10.44 25.83 32.02
N LEU A 48 -9.39 26.64 31.84
CA LEU A 48 -8.63 26.77 30.60
C LEU A 48 -7.51 25.71 30.48
N ALA A 49 -6.90 25.28 31.59
CA ALA A 49 -5.89 24.22 31.64
C ALA A 49 -6.50 22.80 31.77
N GLY A 50 -7.79 22.69 32.11
CA GLY A 50 -8.52 21.42 32.26
C GLY A 50 -9.09 20.85 30.96
N ARG A 51 -8.66 21.34 29.79
CA ARG A 51 -9.03 20.79 28.47
C ARG A 51 -7.87 20.07 27.78
N ASP A 52 -6.92 19.55 28.52
CA ASP A 52 -6.22 18.36 28.06
C ASP A 52 -7.16 17.16 28.25
N GLN A 53 -7.94 16.87 27.20
CA GLN A 53 -8.44 15.51 27.02
C GLN A 53 -7.21 14.61 26.99
N GLN A 54 -6.92 13.94 28.11
CA GLN A 54 -6.10 12.75 28.10
C GLN A 54 -6.81 11.77 27.16
N ALA A 55 -6.43 11.78 25.89
CA ALA A 55 -6.87 10.80 24.92
C ALA A 55 -6.51 9.43 25.51
N GLY A 56 -7.53 8.63 25.84
CA GLY A 56 -7.31 7.26 26.31
C GLY A 56 -6.43 6.48 25.33
N PRO A 57 -5.87 5.33 25.73
CA PRO A 57 -4.99 4.56 24.86
C PRO A 57 -5.70 4.26 23.53
N ARG A 58 -5.10 4.74 22.43
CA ARG A 58 -5.62 4.53 21.08
C ARG A 58 -5.76 3.03 20.82
N HIS A 59 -6.94 2.59 20.38
CA HIS A 59 -7.15 1.18 20.06
C HIS A 59 -6.60 0.87 18.68
N LEU A 60 -5.98 -0.31 18.53
CA LEU A 60 -5.48 -0.78 17.25
C LEU A 60 -6.64 -0.97 16.27
N ALA A 61 -6.58 -0.31 15.12
CA ALA A 61 -7.62 -0.35 14.11
C ALA A 61 -7.04 -0.32 12.68
N PRO A 62 -6.62 -1.48 12.15
CA PRO A 62 -6.07 -1.58 10.80
C PRO A 62 -6.98 -0.94 9.75
N GLY A 63 -6.42 -0.06 8.92
CA GLY A 63 -7.11 0.57 7.80
C GLY A 63 -7.98 1.79 8.18
N ARG A 64 -8.09 2.15 9.47
CA ARG A 64 -8.81 3.36 9.90
C ARG A 64 -7.92 4.61 9.97
N GLY A 65 -6.61 4.45 9.77
CA GLY A 65 -5.66 5.54 9.94
C GLY A 65 -5.41 5.89 11.41
N ARG A 66 -4.61 6.94 11.62
CA ARG A 66 -4.30 7.47 12.96
C ARG A 66 -5.25 8.60 13.29
N THR A 67 -6.01 8.45 14.37
CA THR A 67 -6.89 9.47 14.94
C THR A 67 -6.65 9.56 16.44
N ASP A 68 -7.39 10.40 17.15
CA ASP A 68 -7.31 10.48 18.62
C ASP A 68 -7.75 9.20 19.32
N THR A 69 -8.56 8.38 18.65
CA THR A 69 -9.08 7.13 19.21
C THR A 69 -8.49 5.88 18.57
N THR A 70 -7.99 5.96 17.33
CA THR A 70 -7.46 4.82 16.56
C THR A 70 -5.95 4.89 16.36
N ALA A 71 -5.29 3.75 16.48
CA ALA A 71 -3.91 3.54 16.08
C ALA A 71 -3.86 2.54 14.91
N ASP A 72 -3.29 2.96 13.80
CA ASP A 72 -2.90 2.07 12.71
C ASP A 72 -1.39 2.24 12.48
N PRO A 73 -0.56 1.22 12.78
CA PRO A 73 0.90 1.30 12.63
C PRO A 73 1.35 1.46 11.17
N LEU A 74 0.47 1.18 10.21
CA LEU A 74 0.72 1.27 8.77
C LEU A 74 -0.07 2.42 8.10
N ALA A 75 -0.68 3.30 8.88
CA ALA A 75 -1.34 4.50 8.35
C ALA A 75 -0.35 5.41 7.63
N TYR A 76 -0.83 6.07 6.59
CA TYR A 76 -0.07 7.11 5.90
C TYR A 76 0.37 8.22 6.87
N ASP A 77 1.61 8.68 6.71
CA ASP A 77 2.18 9.85 7.40
C ASP A 77 2.92 10.67 6.34
N SER A 78 2.51 11.93 6.17
CA SER A 78 3.07 12.83 5.16
C SER A 78 4.57 13.05 5.33
N ARG A 79 5.09 12.97 6.57
CA ARG A 79 6.53 13.07 6.87
C ARG A 79 7.32 11.85 6.38
N ARG A 80 6.64 10.73 6.13
CA ARG A 80 7.21 9.47 5.63
C ARG A 80 6.86 9.22 4.17
N ARG A 81 6.37 10.23 3.44
CA ARG A 81 5.95 10.11 2.04
C ARG A 81 6.94 9.33 1.16
N ALA A 82 8.21 9.75 1.14
CA ALA A 82 9.24 9.12 0.32
C ALA A 82 9.46 7.64 0.67
N GLU A 83 9.27 7.28 1.94
CA GLU A 83 9.35 5.89 2.40
C GLU A 83 8.17 5.05 1.86
N PHE A 84 6.95 5.59 1.86
CA PHE A 84 5.79 4.94 1.25
C PHE A 84 5.97 4.73 -0.25
N GLU A 85 6.49 5.74 -0.97
CA GLU A 85 6.77 5.65 -2.40
C GLU A 85 7.84 4.58 -2.70
N ALA A 86 8.94 4.56 -1.93
CA ALA A 86 9.99 3.56 -2.07
C ALA A 86 9.50 2.14 -1.75
N ARG A 87 8.65 1.99 -0.72
CA ARG A 87 8.00 0.72 -0.37
C ARG A 87 7.10 0.24 -1.51
N ALA A 88 6.25 1.12 -2.05
CA ALA A 88 5.35 0.78 -3.14
C ALA A 88 6.09 0.35 -4.40
N ALA A 89 7.14 1.09 -4.78
CA ALA A 89 7.99 0.73 -5.90
C ALA A 89 8.67 -0.64 -5.71
N ALA A 90 9.17 -0.93 -4.51
CA ALA A 90 9.80 -2.23 -4.21
C ALA A 90 8.78 -3.37 -4.25
N GLY A 91 7.67 -3.23 -3.52
CA GLY A 91 6.68 -4.29 -3.35
C GLY A 91 5.91 -4.63 -4.61
N LEU A 92 5.70 -3.65 -5.51
CA LEU A 92 5.01 -3.85 -6.79
C LEU A 92 5.97 -4.07 -7.97
N SER A 93 7.27 -4.26 -7.71
CA SER A 93 8.27 -4.48 -8.76
C SER A 93 8.17 -5.86 -9.43
N HIS A 94 7.61 -6.87 -8.75
CA HIS A 94 7.64 -8.26 -9.20
C HIS A 94 7.11 -8.45 -10.62
N VAL A 95 5.98 -7.83 -10.94
CA VAL A 95 5.35 -7.95 -12.26
C VAL A 95 6.24 -7.43 -13.39
N LEU A 96 7.10 -6.44 -13.14
CA LEU A 96 8.09 -5.98 -14.12
C LEU A 96 9.16 -7.05 -14.36
N TYR A 97 9.54 -7.82 -13.34
CA TYR A 97 10.48 -8.93 -13.48
C TYR A 97 9.88 -10.12 -14.22
N ASP A 98 8.66 -10.49 -13.87
CA ASP A 98 7.94 -11.63 -14.44
C ASP A 98 7.54 -11.38 -15.91
N LYS A 99 7.00 -10.19 -16.22
CA LYS A 99 6.42 -9.90 -17.55
C LYS A 99 7.37 -9.26 -18.55
N SER A 100 8.58 -8.87 -18.15
CA SER A 100 9.55 -8.22 -19.05
C SER A 100 9.97 -9.15 -20.20
N PRO A 101 9.76 -8.77 -21.47
CA PRO A 101 10.12 -9.61 -22.61
C PRO A 101 11.63 -9.88 -22.70
N GLY A 102 11.99 -11.16 -22.64
CA GLY A 102 13.40 -11.61 -22.59
C GLY A 102 14.09 -11.34 -21.24
N GLY A 103 13.31 -11.06 -20.19
CA GLY A 103 13.77 -10.71 -18.86
C GLY A 103 14.12 -9.23 -18.69
N VAL A 104 14.21 -8.80 -17.44
CA VAL A 104 14.53 -7.41 -17.07
C VAL A 104 15.90 -6.95 -17.59
N PRO A 105 16.99 -7.72 -17.51
CA PRO A 105 18.28 -7.27 -18.07
C PRO A 105 18.23 -6.98 -19.57
N ALA A 106 17.53 -7.80 -20.35
CA ALA A 106 17.36 -7.57 -21.80
C ALA A 106 16.48 -6.34 -22.06
N THR A 107 15.43 -6.16 -21.26
CA THR A 107 14.55 -4.99 -21.34
C THR A 107 15.31 -3.71 -21.00
N ALA A 108 16.04 -3.69 -19.89
CA ALA A 108 16.84 -2.55 -19.47
C ALA A 108 17.88 -2.15 -20.53
N ARG A 109 18.55 -3.14 -21.15
CA ARG A 109 19.47 -2.88 -22.27
C ARG A 109 18.78 -2.23 -23.47
N ARG A 110 17.57 -2.70 -23.85
CA ARG A 110 16.80 -2.11 -24.96
C ARG A 110 16.39 -0.67 -24.64
N VAL A 111 15.84 -0.44 -23.45
CA VAL A 111 15.42 0.89 -23.00
C VAL A 111 16.61 1.85 -22.90
N ALA A 112 17.74 1.41 -22.34
CA ALA A 112 18.96 2.22 -22.24
C ALA A 112 19.49 2.69 -23.61
N SER A 113 19.27 1.91 -24.68
CA SER A 113 19.65 2.32 -26.04
C SER A 113 18.88 3.52 -26.58
N LEU A 114 17.73 3.85 -25.97
CA LEU A 114 16.89 4.99 -26.32
C LEU A 114 17.25 6.24 -25.52
N ARG A 115 18.16 6.13 -24.54
CA ARG A 115 18.50 7.20 -23.60
C ARG A 115 18.86 8.53 -24.28
N PRO A 116 19.67 8.58 -25.37
CA PRO A 116 19.97 9.85 -26.03
C PRO A 116 18.74 10.59 -26.59
N THR A 117 17.78 9.85 -27.16
CA THR A 117 16.52 10.42 -27.67
C THR A 117 15.64 10.89 -26.51
N ILE A 118 15.57 10.10 -25.43
CA ILE A 118 14.82 10.43 -24.22
C ILE A 118 15.37 11.73 -23.59
N ASP A 119 16.68 11.82 -23.39
CA ASP A 119 17.32 13.00 -22.78
C ASP A 119 17.08 14.26 -23.63
N ASP A 120 17.15 14.15 -24.96
CA ASP A 120 16.89 15.28 -25.86
C ASP A 120 15.44 15.74 -25.81
N VAL A 121 14.47 14.83 -25.87
CA VAL A 121 13.04 15.17 -25.77
C VAL A 121 12.70 15.72 -24.38
N ALA A 122 13.19 15.07 -23.32
CA ALA A 122 12.97 15.48 -21.93
C ALA A 122 13.47 16.90 -21.68
N ARG A 123 14.70 17.20 -22.13
CA ARG A 123 15.30 18.54 -22.01
C ARG A 123 14.47 19.61 -22.71
N ARG A 124 14.02 19.36 -23.94
CA ARG A 124 13.20 20.33 -24.72
C ARG A 124 11.84 20.58 -24.09
N ALA A 125 11.27 19.58 -23.43
CA ALA A 125 9.95 19.65 -22.80
C ALA A 125 9.99 19.96 -21.30
N HIS A 126 11.19 20.22 -20.73
CA HIS A 126 11.39 20.39 -19.28
C HIS A 126 10.79 19.25 -18.42
N GLN A 127 10.92 18.01 -18.91
CA GLN A 127 10.46 16.80 -18.22
C GLN A 127 11.63 16.04 -17.60
N ASP A 128 11.32 15.19 -16.61
CA ASP A 128 12.30 14.26 -16.03
C ASP A 128 12.61 13.11 -17.02
N PRO A 129 13.85 12.98 -17.53
CA PRO A 129 14.20 11.91 -18.46
C PRO A 129 14.04 10.52 -17.85
N ASP A 130 14.25 10.36 -16.54
CA ASP A 130 14.09 9.04 -15.90
C ASP A 130 12.60 8.66 -15.79
N THR A 131 11.68 9.62 -15.73
CA THR A 131 10.23 9.36 -15.85
C THR A 131 9.88 8.87 -17.25
N LEU A 132 10.36 9.54 -18.30
CA LEU A 132 10.11 9.11 -19.68
C LEU A 132 10.73 7.73 -19.95
N GLU A 133 11.94 7.49 -19.46
CA GLU A 133 12.61 6.18 -19.55
C GLU A 133 11.80 5.07 -18.87
N ALA A 134 11.25 5.35 -17.68
CA ALA A 134 10.40 4.41 -16.95
C ALA A 134 9.07 4.14 -17.66
N ILE A 135 8.43 5.15 -18.26
CA ILE A 135 7.24 4.97 -19.10
C ILE A 135 7.59 4.04 -20.28
N VAL A 136 8.68 4.29 -21.00
CA VAL A 136 9.11 3.42 -22.11
C VAL A 136 9.38 1.97 -21.64
N PHE A 137 9.98 1.81 -20.46
CA PHE A 137 10.19 0.49 -19.87
C PHE A 137 8.88 -0.24 -19.64
N LEU A 138 7.92 0.41 -19.00
CA LEU A 138 6.66 -0.20 -18.59
C LEU A 138 5.72 -0.45 -19.77
N GLU A 139 5.60 0.52 -20.68
CA GLU A 139 4.62 0.49 -21.76
C GLU A 139 5.01 -0.45 -22.91
N SER A 140 6.29 -0.55 -23.23
CA SER A 140 6.72 -1.29 -24.42
C SER A 140 7.98 -2.12 -24.24
N ALA A 141 8.59 -2.11 -23.06
CA ALA A 141 9.88 -2.74 -22.83
C ALA A 141 10.96 -2.29 -23.84
N GLY A 142 10.88 -1.02 -24.26
CA GLY A 142 11.75 -0.40 -25.27
C GLY A 142 11.48 -0.83 -26.72
N ARG A 143 10.32 -1.42 -27.02
CA ARG A 143 9.98 -1.92 -28.36
C ARG A 143 9.01 -0.96 -29.06
N PRO A 144 9.44 -0.23 -30.09
CA PRO A 144 8.61 0.82 -30.71
C PRO A 144 7.46 0.28 -31.56
N ASP A 145 7.41 -1.04 -31.79
CA ASP A 145 6.50 -1.68 -32.75
C ASP A 145 5.36 -2.47 -32.09
N VAL A 146 5.16 -2.33 -30.77
CA VAL A 146 4.16 -3.03 -29.95
C VAL A 146 2.78 -2.38 -30.05
N ALA A 147 1.72 -3.18 -29.98
CA ALA A 147 0.33 -2.75 -29.84
C ALA A 147 -0.32 -3.55 -28.70
N ALA A 148 -1.27 -2.92 -27.99
CA ALA A 148 -1.99 -3.53 -26.88
C ALA A 148 -3.02 -4.59 -27.31
N SER A 149 -3.54 -4.49 -28.53
CA SER A 149 -4.45 -5.46 -29.14
C SER A 149 -4.14 -5.67 -30.62
N ASP A 150 -4.84 -6.61 -31.24
CA ASP A 150 -4.75 -6.89 -32.69
C ASP A 150 -5.39 -5.78 -33.55
N ASP A 151 -6.29 -4.98 -32.96
CA ASP A 151 -6.79 -3.75 -33.56
C ASP A 151 -5.87 -2.57 -33.22
N LEU A 152 -5.64 -1.67 -34.18
CA LEU A 152 -4.80 -0.50 -33.93
C LEU A 152 -5.60 0.71 -33.45
N SER A 153 -6.85 0.51 -33.03
CA SER A 153 -7.64 1.53 -32.32
C SER A 153 -7.13 1.71 -30.88
N SER A 154 -6.62 0.63 -30.30
CA SER A 154 -6.02 0.56 -28.98
C SER A 154 -4.61 1.19 -28.91
N ALA A 155 -4.00 1.11 -27.74
CA ALA A 155 -2.72 1.72 -27.46
C ALA A 155 -1.59 1.10 -28.32
N ALA A 156 -0.72 1.95 -28.87
CA ALA A 156 0.35 1.50 -29.75
C ALA A 156 1.64 2.31 -29.57
N GLY A 157 2.74 1.69 -29.98
CA GLY A 157 4.05 2.33 -30.04
C GLY A 157 4.83 2.29 -28.73
N LEU A 158 5.88 3.10 -28.69
CA LEU A 158 6.89 3.07 -27.62
C LEU A 158 6.33 3.42 -26.23
N THR A 159 5.32 4.29 -26.20
CA THR A 159 4.68 4.80 -24.97
C THR A 159 3.19 4.48 -24.92
N GLN A 160 2.73 3.53 -25.74
CA GLN A 160 1.35 2.99 -25.75
C GLN A 160 0.26 4.08 -25.79
N ILE A 161 0.21 4.83 -26.89
CA ILE A 161 -0.75 5.93 -27.07
C ILE A 161 -2.00 5.43 -27.80
N LEU A 162 -3.19 5.74 -27.27
CA LEU A 162 -4.48 5.45 -27.91
C LEU A 162 -4.64 6.26 -29.22
N ALA A 163 -5.28 5.68 -30.24
CA ALA A 163 -5.45 6.34 -31.54
C ALA A 163 -6.23 7.67 -31.43
N GLN A 164 -7.32 7.68 -30.67
CA GLN A 164 -8.15 8.88 -30.47
C GLN A 164 -7.40 9.98 -29.72
N THR A 165 -6.61 9.62 -28.70
CA THR A 165 -5.79 10.58 -27.95
C THR A 165 -4.66 11.12 -28.82
N ALA A 166 -4.04 10.27 -29.64
CA ALA A 166 -2.98 10.65 -30.56
C ALA A 166 -3.38 11.81 -31.48
N THR A 167 -4.55 11.71 -32.12
CA THR A 167 -5.04 12.73 -33.05
C THR A 167 -5.73 13.90 -32.35
N GLY A 168 -6.60 13.62 -31.36
CA GLY A 168 -7.46 14.63 -30.74
C GLY A 168 -6.78 15.52 -29.70
N LEU A 169 -5.68 15.05 -29.09
CA LEU A 169 -4.97 15.79 -28.04
C LEU A 169 -3.50 16.01 -28.38
N LEU A 170 -2.84 14.99 -28.93
CA LEU A 170 -1.38 14.96 -29.03
C LEU A 170 -0.84 15.38 -30.39
N GLY A 171 -1.69 15.71 -31.36
CA GLY A 171 -1.28 16.23 -32.67
C GLY A 171 -0.46 15.24 -33.51
N LEU A 172 -0.65 13.93 -33.30
CA LEU A 172 -0.02 12.89 -34.10
C LEU A 172 -0.90 12.55 -35.31
N LYS A 173 -0.25 12.22 -36.44
CA LYS A 173 -0.92 11.63 -37.59
C LYS A 173 -1.13 10.13 -37.38
N VAL A 174 -2.39 9.68 -37.46
CA VAL A 174 -2.76 8.27 -37.35
C VAL A 174 -3.80 7.90 -38.40
N ASP A 175 -3.41 7.02 -39.33
CA ASP A 175 -4.30 6.31 -40.24
C ASP A 175 -4.33 4.82 -39.83
N VAL A 176 -5.33 4.46 -39.03
CA VAL A 176 -5.48 3.12 -38.45
C VAL A 176 -5.61 2.06 -39.55
N ALA A 177 -6.43 2.30 -40.57
CA ALA A 177 -6.68 1.33 -41.64
C ALA A 177 -5.42 1.04 -42.47
N ALA A 178 -4.66 2.08 -42.83
CA ALA A 178 -3.38 1.90 -43.51
C ALA A 178 -2.35 1.20 -42.63
N SER A 179 -2.28 1.57 -41.35
CA SER A 179 -1.37 1.00 -40.35
C SER A 179 -1.62 -0.51 -40.13
N GLU A 180 -2.88 -0.93 -40.10
CA GLU A 180 -3.27 -2.34 -40.00
C GLU A 180 -2.89 -3.16 -41.23
N LYS A 181 -3.12 -2.60 -42.43
CA LYS A 181 -2.71 -3.25 -43.70
C LYS A 181 -1.19 -3.47 -43.74
N LEU A 182 -0.42 -2.50 -43.26
CA LEU A 182 1.03 -2.61 -43.15
C LEU A 182 1.43 -3.62 -42.07
N THR A 183 0.76 -3.64 -40.92
CA THR A 183 1.02 -4.60 -39.83
C THR A 183 0.79 -6.04 -40.28
N ARG A 184 -0.29 -6.33 -40.99
CA ARG A 184 -0.51 -7.66 -41.61
C ARG A 184 0.59 -8.04 -42.60
N SER A 185 1.05 -7.07 -43.41
CA SER A 185 2.15 -7.30 -44.36
C SER A 185 3.50 -7.52 -43.66
N ILE A 186 3.75 -6.84 -42.54
CA ILE A 186 4.94 -7.04 -41.69
C ILE A 186 4.95 -8.47 -41.14
N GLY A 187 3.81 -8.96 -40.64
CA GLY A 187 3.69 -10.32 -40.09
C GLY A 187 3.93 -11.43 -41.11
N ARG A 188 3.60 -11.19 -42.39
CA ARG A 188 3.82 -12.15 -43.49
C ARG A 188 5.21 -12.09 -44.12
N SER A 189 6.00 -11.05 -43.84
CA SER A 189 7.27 -10.82 -44.53
C SER A 189 8.39 -11.69 -43.93
N THR A 190 8.91 -12.62 -44.73
CA THR A 190 10.10 -13.44 -44.37
C THR A 190 11.43 -12.71 -44.60
N SER A 191 11.46 -11.68 -45.45
CA SER A 191 12.65 -10.86 -45.71
C SER A 191 12.81 -9.76 -44.67
N LEU A 192 13.98 -9.70 -44.02
CA LEU A 192 14.35 -8.64 -43.08
C LEU A 192 14.37 -7.25 -43.73
N ALA A 193 14.90 -7.16 -44.96
CA ALA A 193 14.96 -5.89 -45.69
C ALA A 193 13.56 -5.38 -46.04
N HIS A 194 12.67 -6.26 -46.51
CA HIS A 194 11.28 -5.91 -46.80
C HIS A 194 10.54 -5.51 -45.52
N ARG A 195 10.71 -6.27 -44.42
CA ARG A 195 10.11 -5.96 -43.11
C ARG A 195 10.53 -4.57 -42.60
N ARG A 196 11.82 -4.22 -42.70
CA ARG A 196 12.32 -2.88 -42.35
C ARG A 196 11.66 -1.78 -43.17
N ARG A 197 11.47 -2.00 -44.47
CA ARG A 197 10.80 -1.04 -45.36
C ARG A 197 9.34 -0.84 -44.97
N LEU A 198 8.61 -1.92 -44.68
CA LEU A 198 7.21 -1.87 -44.24
C LEU A 198 7.06 -1.16 -42.88
N LEU A 199 7.97 -1.41 -41.93
CA LEU A 199 8.00 -0.70 -40.66
C LEU A 199 8.21 0.80 -40.85
N ALA A 200 9.15 1.19 -41.72
CA ALA A 200 9.36 2.59 -42.06
C ALA A 200 8.15 3.24 -42.75
N GLN A 201 7.41 2.49 -43.58
CA GLN A 201 6.16 2.95 -44.16
C GLN A 201 5.07 3.14 -43.09
N ARG A 202 4.95 2.21 -42.13
CA ARG A 202 3.97 2.29 -41.05
C ARG A 202 4.12 3.58 -40.24
N ARG A 203 5.36 3.94 -39.90
CA ARG A 203 5.67 5.18 -39.16
C ARG A 203 5.23 6.47 -39.86
N ARG A 204 5.06 6.46 -41.20
CA ARG A 204 4.62 7.63 -41.98
C ARG A 204 3.10 7.81 -42.00
N VAL A 205 2.36 6.74 -41.75
CA VAL A 205 0.90 6.75 -41.72
C VAL A 205 0.37 6.73 -40.29
N ASP A 206 1.16 6.20 -39.35
CA ASP A 206 0.84 6.12 -37.92
C ASP A 206 2.07 6.47 -37.08
N GLU A 207 2.12 7.72 -36.65
CA GLU A 207 3.25 8.32 -35.95
C GLU A 207 3.43 7.82 -34.51
N ARG A 208 2.46 7.05 -33.97
CA ARG A 208 2.64 6.36 -32.69
C ARG A 208 3.80 5.37 -32.73
N PHE A 209 4.10 4.82 -33.91
CA PHE A 209 5.23 3.91 -34.13
C PHE A 209 6.57 4.62 -34.37
N ASP A 210 6.59 5.95 -34.45
CA ASP A 210 7.82 6.74 -34.49
C ASP A 210 8.29 7.03 -33.05
N PRO A 211 9.47 6.51 -32.62
CA PRO A 211 9.94 6.64 -31.24
C PRO A 211 10.03 8.08 -30.74
N ARG A 212 10.49 9.01 -31.58
CA ARG A 212 10.69 10.40 -31.18
C ARG A 212 9.36 11.11 -31.06
N LYS A 213 8.47 10.95 -32.04
CA LYS A 213 7.14 11.58 -32.01
C LYS A 213 6.27 11.02 -30.87
N ALA A 214 6.38 9.72 -30.57
CA ALA A 214 5.71 9.12 -29.43
C ALA A 214 6.19 9.72 -28.10
N LEU A 215 7.51 9.90 -27.91
CA LEU A 215 8.05 10.56 -26.72
C LEU A 215 7.59 12.02 -26.60
N GLU A 216 7.65 12.79 -27.68
CA GLU A 216 7.18 14.19 -27.71
C GLU A 216 5.67 14.29 -27.46
N ALA A 217 4.88 13.32 -27.90
CA ALA A 217 3.46 13.22 -27.59
C ALA A 217 3.23 12.91 -26.11
N THR A 218 4.00 11.99 -25.52
CA THR A 218 3.94 11.71 -24.08
C THR A 218 4.26 12.96 -23.25
N THR A 219 5.24 13.79 -23.63
CA THR A 219 5.52 15.03 -22.89
C THR A 219 4.37 16.03 -22.96
N ARG A 220 3.71 16.17 -24.12
CA ARG A 220 2.48 16.99 -24.26
C ARG A 220 1.35 16.48 -23.37
N TYR A 221 1.18 15.16 -23.26
CA TYR A 221 0.20 14.57 -22.34
C TYR A 221 0.52 14.94 -20.89
N LEU A 222 1.76 14.76 -20.45
CA LEU A 222 2.17 15.02 -19.06
C LEU A 222 1.99 16.50 -18.70
N GLU A 223 2.31 17.41 -19.61
CA GLU A 223 2.05 18.85 -19.44
C GLU A 223 0.56 19.16 -19.32
N PHE A 224 -0.27 18.61 -20.23
CA PHE A 224 -1.72 18.74 -20.15
C PHE A 224 -2.28 18.22 -18.82
N ALA A 225 -1.88 17.02 -18.40
CA ALA A 225 -2.33 16.39 -17.18
C ALA A 225 -1.90 17.19 -15.94
N LYS A 226 -0.64 17.66 -15.91
CA LYS A 226 -0.14 18.55 -14.85
C LYS A 226 -0.95 19.84 -14.78
N GLY A 227 -1.31 20.45 -15.91
CA GLY A 227 -2.16 21.63 -15.95
C GLY A 227 -3.56 21.40 -15.36
N ARG A 228 -4.08 20.16 -15.42
CA ARG A 228 -5.39 19.77 -14.87
C ARG A 228 -5.36 19.30 -13.42
N LEU A 229 -4.22 18.77 -12.96
CA LEU A 229 -4.08 18.09 -11.67
C LEU A 229 -3.14 18.82 -10.69
N GLY A 230 -2.39 19.81 -11.18
CA GLY A 230 -1.52 20.69 -10.39
C GLY A 230 -0.19 20.07 -9.94
N ARG A 231 0.08 18.79 -10.23
CA ARG A 231 1.28 18.08 -9.73
C ARG A 231 1.79 17.02 -10.71
N ASP A 232 3.10 16.77 -10.66
CA ASP A 232 3.78 15.78 -11.52
C ASP A 232 3.44 14.34 -11.18
N ASP A 233 3.31 14.00 -9.88
CA ASP A 233 2.95 12.65 -9.44
C ASP A 233 1.54 12.26 -9.92
N LEU A 234 0.60 13.19 -9.84
CA LEU A 234 -0.75 13.01 -10.36
C LEU A 234 -0.77 12.94 -11.89
N ALA A 235 0.03 13.77 -12.58
CA ALA A 235 0.15 13.73 -14.03
C ALA A 235 0.65 12.37 -14.53
N VAL A 236 1.69 11.83 -13.90
CA VAL A 236 2.24 10.50 -14.22
C VAL A 236 1.23 9.39 -13.94
N GLU A 237 0.60 9.38 -12.75
CA GLU A 237 -0.42 8.37 -12.44
C GLU A 237 -1.58 8.40 -13.43
N SER A 238 -2.03 9.60 -13.80
CA SER A 238 -3.14 9.77 -14.73
C SER A 238 -2.87 9.20 -16.12
N TYR A 239 -1.61 8.97 -16.50
CA TYR A 239 -1.23 8.42 -17.79
C TYR A 239 -1.97 7.11 -18.10
N HIS A 240 -2.12 6.24 -17.09
CA HIS A 240 -2.80 4.96 -17.24
C HIS A 240 -4.29 5.03 -16.88
N MET A 241 -4.66 5.71 -15.79
CA MET A 241 -6.06 5.75 -15.34
C MET A 241 -6.93 6.83 -15.99
N GLY A 242 -6.32 7.80 -16.65
CA GLY A 242 -6.97 8.99 -17.19
C GLY A 242 -7.18 10.11 -16.16
N VAL A 243 -7.02 11.36 -16.61
CA VAL A 243 -7.17 12.58 -15.79
C VAL A 243 -8.54 12.66 -15.12
N GLY A 244 -9.62 12.36 -15.84
CA GLY A 244 -10.99 12.47 -15.30
C GLY A 244 -11.26 11.50 -14.14
N ASN A 245 -10.77 10.26 -14.23
CA ASN A 245 -10.89 9.29 -13.14
C ASN A 245 -10.11 9.73 -11.91
N LEU A 246 -8.89 10.24 -12.09
CA LEU A 246 -8.09 10.74 -10.98
C LEU A 246 -8.71 11.99 -10.32
N GLN A 247 -9.29 12.90 -11.10
CA GLN A 247 -10.03 14.05 -10.58
C GLN A 247 -11.25 13.61 -9.74
N ASN A 248 -11.98 12.60 -10.20
CA ASN A 248 -13.10 12.04 -9.44
C ASN A 248 -12.64 11.42 -8.11
N ALA A 249 -11.51 10.70 -8.11
CA ALA A 249 -10.93 10.13 -6.90
C ALA A 249 -10.48 11.22 -5.90
N LEU A 250 -9.80 12.27 -6.37
CA LEU A 250 -9.39 13.42 -5.55
C LEU A 250 -10.60 14.15 -4.95
N LYS A 251 -11.63 14.42 -5.77
CA LYS A 251 -12.88 15.03 -5.31
C LYS A 251 -13.57 14.16 -4.25
N ALA A 252 -13.58 12.85 -4.44
CA ALA A 252 -14.16 11.92 -3.47
C ALA A 252 -13.32 11.78 -2.19
N TYR A 253 -12.03 12.11 -2.23
CA TYR A 253 -11.17 12.16 -1.05
C TYR A 253 -11.53 13.36 -0.17
N GLY A 254 -11.78 14.52 -0.79
CA GLY A 254 -12.31 15.72 -0.14
C GLY A 254 -11.25 16.72 0.35
N GLU A 255 -10.00 16.59 -0.10
CA GLU A 255 -8.89 17.51 0.21
C GLU A 255 -8.14 17.85 -1.09
N ASP A 256 -7.83 19.13 -1.27
CA ASP A 256 -7.15 19.63 -2.46
C ASP A 256 -5.62 19.57 -2.33
N GLY A 257 -4.92 19.47 -3.46
CA GLY A 257 -3.46 19.59 -3.52
C GLY A 257 -2.66 18.42 -2.92
N ILE A 258 -3.34 17.36 -2.48
CA ILE A 258 -2.70 16.18 -1.90
C ILE A 258 -1.86 15.43 -2.94
N PRO A 259 -0.74 14.79 -2.54
CA PRO A 259 0.02 13.93 -3.42
C PRO A 259 -0.70 12.60 -3.68
N TYR A 260 -0.36 11.94 -4.79
CA TYR A 260 -0.94 10.63 -5.10
C TYR A 260 -0.69 9.60 -4.00
N THR A 261 0.49 9.66 -3.37
CA THR A 261 0.87 8.80 -2.24
C THR A 261 -0.10 8.90 -1.06
N GLN A 262 -0.59 10.11 -0.76
CA GLN A 262 -1.61 10.29 0.28
C GLN A 262 -2.95 9.72 -0.18
N LEU A 263 -3.39 10.07 -1.40
CA LEU A 263 -4.63 9.57 -1.97
C LEU A 263 -4.69 8.03 -1.93
N PHE A 264 -3.62 7.35 -2.37
CA PHE A 264 -3.55 5.88 -2.43
C PHE A 264 -3.48 5.24 -1.03
N PHE A 265 -2.56 5.68 -0.16
CA PHE A 265 -2.33 5.01 1.12
C PHE A 265 -3.31 5.41 2.22
N ASP A 266 -3.94 6.58 2.13
CA ASP A 266 -4.93 7.02 3.13
C ASP A 266 -6.37 6.64 2.76
N SER A 267 -6.61 6.26 1.49
CA SER A 267 -7.90 5.70 1.06
C SER A 267 -7.98 4.19 1.32
N THR A 268 -8.96 3.77 2.10
CA THR A 268 -9.28 2.38 2.45
C THR A 268 -10.79 2.16 2.45
N PRO A 269 -11.29 0.91 2.55
CA PRO A 269 -12.72 0.65 2.77
C PRO A 269 -13.30 1.31 4.03
N LEU A 270 -12.44 1.71 4.99
CA LEU A 270 -12.84 2.26 6.28
C LEU A 270 -12.52 3.76 6.43
N ARG A 271 -11.76 4.36 5.50
CA ARG A 271 -11.33 5.76 5.52
C ARG A 271 -11.23 6.30 4.10
N HIS A 272 -11.81 7.46 3.81
CA HIS A 272 -11.96 7.97 2.43
C HIS A 272 -12.53 6.88 1.47
N ALA A 273 -13.53 6.14 1.95
CA ALA A 273 -14.07 4.96 1.25
C ALA A 273 -14.63 5.28 -0.15
N ALA A 274 -15.10 6.50 -0.39
CA ALA A 274 -15.54 6.93 -1.71
C ALA A 274 -14.38 7.01 -2.71
N ALA A 275 -13.25 7.61 -2.33
CA ALA A 275 -12.03 7.63 -3.12
C ALA A 275 -11.49 6.21 -3.34
N TRP A 276 -11.44 5.40 -2.28
CA TRP A 276 -11.02 4.00 -2.37
C TRP A 276 -11.85 3.21 -3.39
N ARG A 277 -13.18 3.32 -3.37
CA ARG A 277 -14.05 2.62 -4.34
C ARG A 277 -13.79 3.02 -5.78
N ILE A 278 -13.44 4.28 -6.03
CA ILE A 278 -13.07 4.74 -7.38
C ILE A 278 -11.76 4.06 -7.78
N LEU A 279 -10.72 4.19 -6.97
CA LEU A 279 -9.39 3.61 -7.26
C LEU A 279 -9.43 2.08 -7.41
N ALA A 280 -10.18 1.40 -6.55
CA ALA A 280 -10.34 -0.07 -6.57
C ALA A 280 -11.26 -0.54 -7.70
N GLY A 281 -12.09 0.34 -8.26
CA GLY A 281 -12.95 0.05 -9.40
C GLY A 281 -12.26 0.22 -10.76
N LEU A 282 -11.05 0.79 -10.79
CA LEU A 282 -10.25 0.89 -12.01
C LEU A 282 -9.65 -0.48 -12.36
N GLY A 283 -9.78 -0.89 -13.62
CA GLY A 283 -9.17 -2.13 -14.13
C GLY A 283 -7.65 -2.02 -14.35
N ASP A 284 -7.04 -3.14 -14.75
CA ASP A 284 -5.67 -3.23 -15.29
C ASP A 284 -4.56 -2.64 -14.40
N ASP A 285 -4.68 -2.79 -13.08
CA ASP A 285 -3.72 -2.28 -12.09
C ASP A 285 -3.47 -0.77 -12.18
N SER A 286 -4.44 -0.02 -12.71
CA SER A 286 -4.29 1.40 -13.02
C SER A 286 -3.90 2.26 -11.82
N SER A 287 -4.38 1.91 -10.62
CA SER A 287 -4.09 2.62 -9.37
C SER A 287 -2.67 2.40 -8.83
N THR A 288 -1.87 1.54 -9.49
CA THR A 288 -0.50 1.23 -9.08
C THR A 288 0.55 1.76 -10.07
N TYR A 289 0.14 2.56 -11.05
CA TYR A 289 0.99 2.93 -12.18
C TYR A 289 2.25 3.69 -11.74
N LEU A 290 2.12 4.69 -10.87
CA LEU A 290 3.20 5.50 -10.31
C LEU A 290 4.22 4.63 -9.57
N TRP A 291 3.75 3.58 -8.88
CA TRP A 291 4.61 2.63 -8.17
C TRP A 291 5.43 1.79 -9.15
N ARG A 292 4.80 1.33 -10.24
CA ARG A 292 5.47 0.61 -11.33
C ARG A 292 6.46 1.50 -12.09
N ILE A 293 6.17 2.79 -12.26
CA ILE A 293 7.13 3.79 -12.76
C ILE A 293 8.33 3.91 -11.80
N GLY A 294 8.09 4.01 -10.48
CA GLY A 294 9.16 4.01 -9.48
C GLY A 294 10.02 2.75 -9.53
N ALA A 295 9.40 1.58 -9.70
CA ALA A 295 10.10 0.31 -9.86
C ALA A 295 10.96 0.28 -11.13
N ALA A 296 10.44 0.76 -12.26
CA ALA A 296 11.18 0.85 -13.51
C ALA A 296 12.38 1.82 -13.39
N LYS A 297 12.22 2.97 -12.73
CA LYS A 297 13.35 3.87 -12.42
C LYS A 297 14.43 3.17 -11.60
N ALA A 298 14.04 2.43 -10.55
CA ALA A 298 14.97 1.68 -9.71
C ALA A 298 15.72 0.60 -10.51
N ILE A 299 15.02 -0.12 -11.39
CA ILE A 299 15.60 -1.11 -12.31
C ILE A 299 16.63 -0.46 -13.24
N MET A 300 16.28 0.66 -13.89
CA MET A 300 17.18 1.34 -14.83
C MET A 300 18.40 1.95 -14.13
N ALA A 301 18.21 2.49 -12.92
CA ALA A 301 19.32 2.94 -12.09
C ALA A 301 20.25 1.77 -11.69
N LEU A 302 19.69 0.63 -11.29
CA LEU A 302 20.46 -0.56 -10.96
C LEU A 302 21.19 -1.11 -12.19
N TYR A 303 20.55 -1.12 -13.35
CA TYR A 303 21.17 -1.53 -14.62
C TYR A 303 22.41 -0.68 -14.93
N ARG A 304 22.31 0.65 -14.79
CA ARG A 304 23.45 1.55 -15.04
C ARG A 304 24.59 1.37 -14.05
N ARG A 305 24.26 1.15 -12.77
CA ARG A 305 25.24 1.09 -11.68
C ARG A 305 25.89 -0.28 -11.52
N ASP A 306 25.10 -1.35 -11.52
CA ASP A 306 25.54 -2.73 -11.34
C ASP A 306 24.62 -3.70 -12.10
N PRO A 307 24.89 -3.95 -13.40
CA PRO A 307 24.15 -4.92 -14.19
C PRO A 307 24.16 -6.34 -13.59
N ALA A 308 25.21 -6.71 -12.86
CA ALA A 308 25.32 -8.02 -12.24
C ALA A 308 24.39 -8.14 -11.01
N ALA A 309 24.24 -7.08 -10.23
CA ALA A 309 23.20 -7.00 -9.19
C ALA A 309 21.81 -7.09 -9.78
N LEU A 310 21.54 -6.43 -10.91
CA LEU A 310 20.25 -6.56 -11.58
C LEU A 310 19.97 -8.01 -12.00
N ALA A 311 20.97 -8.71 -12.55
CA ALA A 311 20.84 -10.11 -12.89
C ALA A 311 20.62 -11.01 -11.66
N ARG A 312 21.28 -10.73 -10.53
CA ARG A 312 21.03 -11.42 -9.25
C ARG A 312 19.60 -11.19 -8.77
N GLN A 313 19.12 -9.94 -8.78
CA GLN A 313 17.76 -9.60 -8.38
C GLN A 313 16.72 -10.25 -9.30
N ALA A 314 16.97 -10.30 -10.61
CA ALA A 314 16.10 -11.00 -11.55
C ALA A 314 16.00 -12.50 -11.26
N ARG A 315 17.07 -13.15 -10.80
CA ARG A 315 17.02 -14.55 -10.36
C ARG A 315 16.19 -14.75 -9.09
N LEU A 316 16.27 -13.83 -8.13
CA LEU A 316 15.41 -13.88 -6.93
C LEU A 316 13.94 -13.67 -7.27
N GLN A 317 13.64 -12.83 -8.26
CA GLN A 317 12.29 -12.57 -8.75
C GLN A 317 11.73 -13.67 -9.67
N ALA A 318 12.48 -14.72 -9.98
CA ALA A 318 12.06 -15.78 -10.90
C ALA A 318 11.07 -16.78 -10.27
N ALA A 319 10.86 -16.71 -8.95
CA ALA A 319 9.84 -17.49 -8.26
C ALA A 319 8.43 -16.96 -8.59
N PRO A 320 7.34 -17.71 -8.29
CA PRO A 320 5.97 -17.26 -8.51
C PRO A 320 5.57 -15.97 -7.79
N SER A 321 6.38 -15.51 -6.83
CA SER A 321 6.28 -14.20 -6.18
C SER A 321 7.66 -13.60 -5.87
N ALA A 322 7.67 -12.37 -5.34
CA ALA A 322 8.89 -11.70 -4.86
C ALA A 322 9.42 -12.24 -3.51
N GLU A 323 8.94 -13.37 -3.01
CA GLU A 323 9.29 -13.88 -1.69
C GLU A 323 10.81 -14.09 -1.48
N ASN A 324 11.52 -14.54 -2.52
CA ASN A 324 12.97 -14.69 -2.50
C ASN A 324 13.72 -13.34 -2.48
N VAL A 325 13.08 -12.24 -2.88
CA VAL A 325 13.62 -10.89 -2.68
C VAL A 325 13.44 -10.45 -1.24
N LEU A 326 12.27 -10.71 -0.67
CA LEU A 326 11.98 -10.40 0.73
C LEU A 326 12.83 -11.22 1.70
N ARG A 327 13.06 -12.50 1.38
CA ARG A 327 13.79 -13.49 2.17
C ARG A 327 14.70 -14.31 1.27
N PRO A 328 15.89 -13.79 0.91
CA PRO A 328 16.83 -14.53 0.07
C PRO A 328 17.22 -15.86 0.71
N PRO A 329 17.17 -16.99 -0.04
CA PRO A 329 17.49 -18.31 0.51
C PRO A 329 18.90 -18.39 1.12
N ALA A 330 19.87 -17.68 0.53
CA ALA A 330 21.26 -17.67 1.00
C ALA A 330 21.46 -17.01 2.38
N SER A 331 20.53 -16.16 2.82
CA SER A 331 20.63 -15.40 4.07
C SER A 331 19.47 -15.64 5.03
N THR A 332 18.61 -16.63 4.73
CA THR A 332 17.43 -16.92 5.55
C THR A 332 17.55 -18.33 6.13
N PRO A 333 17.93 -18.47 7.41
CA PRO A 333 18.09 -19.78 8.04
C PRO A 333 16.81 -20.60 8.03
N ARG A 334 16.96 -21.90 7.81
CA ARG A 334 15.88 -22.89 7.76
C ARG A 334 15.96 -23.86 8.95
N PHE A 335 14.81 -24.38 9.38
CA PHE A 335 14.72 -25.38 10.42
C PHE A 335 14.87 -26.78 9.81
N GLY A 336 15.94 -27.49 10.17
CA GLY A 336 16.27 -28.78 9.56
C GLY A 336 15.25 -29.88 9.87
N ASP A 337 14.78 -29.96 11.11
CA ASP A 337 13.87 -30.99 11.62
C ASP A 337 12.81 -30.40 12.58
N ASP A 338 11.87 -31.24 13.02
CA ASP A 338 10.78 -30.83 13.90
C ASP A 338 11.25 -30.49 15.33
N ALA A 339 12.42 -30.98 15.75
CA ALA A 339 13.00 -30.60 17.04
C ALA A 339 13.46 -29.13 17.01
N ALA A 340 14.03 -28.68 15.88
CA ALA A 340 14.45 -27.30 15.66
C ALA A 340 13.27 -26.29 15.67
N LEU A 341 12.03 -26.76 15.49
CA LEU A 341 10.83 -25.93 15.60
C LEU A 341 10.53 -25.49 17.05
N ARG A 342 11.11 -26.18 18.05
CA ARG A 342 11.03 -25.82 19.47
C ARG A 342 12.17 -24.87 19.85
N SER A 343 12.25 -23.74 19.16
CA SER A 343 13.27 -22.70 19.40
C SER A 343 12.64 -21.39 19.89
N ASP A 344 13.44 -20.56 20.53
CA ASP A 344 13.12 -19.19 20.95
C ASP A 344 12.85 -18.24 19.77
N ALA A 345 13.35 -18.59 18.58
CA ALA A 345 13.09 -17.89 17.34
C ALA A 345 11.63 -17.97 16.86
N LEU A 346 10.84 -18.87 17.43
CA LEU A 346 9.49 -19.22 17.00
C LEU A 346 8.48 -19.04 18.14
N VAL A 347 7.27 -18.59 17.77
CA VAL A 347 6.15 -18.42 18.69
C VAL A 347 5.07 -19.45 18.35
N ALA A 348 4.62 -20.18 19.36
CA ALA A 348 3.53 -21.15 19.22
C ALA A 348 2.20 -20.47 18.90
N LEU A 349 1.42 -21.10 18.03
CA LEU A 349 0.11 -20.63 17.60
C LEU A 349 -0.96 -21.05 18.61
N ASP A 350 -1.24 -20.16 19.55
CA ASP A 350 -2.24 -20.36 20.60
C ASP A 350 -3.67 -19.98 20.12
N PRO A 351 -4.65 -20.91 20.10
CA PRO A 351 -5.97 -20.65 19.55
C PRO A 351 -6.74 -19.47 20.17
N PRO A 352 -6.78 -19.24 21.50
CA PRO A 352 -7.42 -18.06 22.08
C PRO A 352 -6.80 -16.74 21.61
N VAL A 353 -5.47 -16.66 21.51
CA VAL A 353 -4.76 -15.47 21.02
C VAL A 353 -5.09 -15.21 19.54
N LEU A 354 -5.12 -16.26 18.72
CA LEU A 354 -5.51 -16.15 17.31
C LEU A 354 -6.98 -15.75 17.16
N ALA A 355 -7.88 -16.31 17.98
CA ALA A 355 -9.30 -15.99 17.95
C ALA A 355 -9.56 -14.50 18.26
N ALA A 356 -8.84 -13.93 19.23
CA ALA A 356 -8.87 -12.49 19.52
C ALA A 356 -8.41 -11.64 18.33
N ALA A 357 -7.52 -12.18 17.49
CA ALA A 357 -7.07 -11.56 16.25
C ALA A 357 -7.91 -11.94 15.02
N ARG A 358 -9.07 -12.59 15.20
CA ARG A 358 -9.97 -13.02 14.12
C ARG A 358 -9.30 -13.97 13.13
N VAL A 359 -8.46 -14.86 13.65
CA VAL A 359 -7.86 -16.00 12.94
C VAL A 359 -8.22 -17.29 13.66
N ARG A 360 -8.44 -18.37 12.93
CA ARG A 360 -8.58 -19.72 13.49
C ARG A 360 -7.69 -20.70 12.75
N LEU A 361 -7.27 -21.76 13.44
CA LEU A 361 -6.55 -22.86 12.81
C LEU A 361 -7.50 -23.71 11.95
N SER A 362 -6.97 -24.30 10.88
CA SER A 362 -7.62 -25.42 10.19
C SER A 362 -7.72 -26.63 11.12
N ARG A 363 -8.59 -27.60 10.81
CA ARG A 363 -8.71 -28.82 11.62
C ARG A 363 -7.39 -29.58 11.69
N ALA A 364 -6.67 -29.68 10.57
CA ALA A 364 -5.37 -30.33 10.50
C ALA A 364 -4.33 -29.63 11.38
N LEU A 365 -4.21 -28.29 11.28
CA LEU A 365 -3.24 -27.53 12.06
C LEU A 365 -3.60 -27.46 13.55
N ALA A 366 -4.89 -27.52 13.90
CA ALA A 366 -5.34 -27.61 15.28
C ALA A 366 -5.00 -28.97 15.93
N ALA A 367 -4.98 -30.05 15.14
CA ALA A 367 -4.60 -31.39 15.59
C ALA A 367 -3.07 -31.58 15.72
N ALA A 368 -2.29 -30.75 15.04
CA ALA A 368 -0.83 -30.77 15.15
C ALA A 368 -0.35 -30.38 16.56
N PRO A 369 0.74 -30.98 17.07
CA PRO A 369 1.33 -30.60 18.34
C PRO A 369 1.64 -29.11 18.45
N ALA A 370 1.40 -28.49 19.60
CA ALA A 370 1.59 -27.04 19.78
C ALA A 370 3.01 -26.56 19.40
N GLY A 371 4.03 -27.39 19.66
CA GLY A 371 5.43 -27.09 19.33
C GLY A 371 5.79 -27.19 17.84
N THR A 372 4.89 -27.66 16.97
CA THR A 372 5.11 -27.72 15.52
C THR A 372 4.23 -26.74 14.74
N ARG A 373 3.20 -26.16 15.37
CA ARG A 373 2.42 -25.04 14.82
C ARG A 373 2.97 -23.72 15.31
N THR A 374 3.98 -23.21 14.63
CA THR A 374 4.71 -22.00 15.04
C THR A 374 4.89 -21.02 13.90
N LEU A 375 5.20 -19.77 14.23
CA LEU A 375 5.64 -18.72 13.29
C LEU A 375 6.71 -17.86 13.94
N ARG A 376 7.57 -17.23 13.14
CA ARG A 376 8.44 -16.17 13.67
C ARG A 376 7.61 -14.95 14.11
N PRO A 377 8.06 -14.16 15.10
CA PRO A 377 7.28 -13.04 15.63
C PRO A 377 6.76 -12.05 14.56
N PRO A 378 7.56 -11.63 13.55
CA PRO A 378 7.04 -10.74 12.50
C PRO A 378 5.90 -11.37 11.67
N ALA A 379 5.96 -12.67 11.41
CA ALA A 379 4.92 -13.38 10.65
C ALA A 379 3.63 -13.53 11.48
N LEU A 380 3.74 -13.87 12.76
CA LEU A 380 2.59 -13.90 13.67
C LEU A 380 1.95 -12.51 13.83
N ALA A 381 2.76 -11.46 14.00
CA ALA A 381 2.28 -10.09 14.11
C ALA A 381 1.50 -9.67 12.85
N LEU A 382 2.04 -9.98 11.66
CA LEU A 382 1.38 -9.70 10.39
C LEU A 382 0.08 -10.49 10.23
N LEU A 383 0.07 -11.78 10.56
CA LEU A 383 -1.13 -12.62 10.51
C LEU A 383 -2.25 -12.06 11.41
N ARG A 384 -1.90 -11.60 12.63
CA ARG A 384 -2.86 -10.98 13.55
C ARG A 384 -3.39 -9.65 13.01
N TYR A 385 -2.51 -8.82 12.44
CA TYR A 385 -2.88 -7.55 11.84
C TYR A 385 -3.85 -7.75 10.66
N LEU A 386 -3.53 -8.72 9.80
CA LEU A 386 -4.34 -9.13 8.66
C LEU A 386 -5.72 -9.64 9.09
N GLY A 387 -5.79 -10.55 10.07
CA GLY A 387 -7.06 -11.08 10.57
C GLY A 387 -7.98 -9.99 11.12
N GLN A 388 -7.45 -9.09 11.94
CA GLN A 388 -8.20 -7.95 12.48
C GLN A 388 -8.66 -6.99 11.37
N GLY A 389 -7.79 -6.69 10.41
CA GLY A 389 -8.11 -5.82 9.29
C GLY A 389 -9.21 -6.39 8.38
N VAL A 390 -9.16 -7.69 8.05
CA VAL A 390 -10.21 -8.36 7.26
C VAL A 390 -11.53 -8.33 8.03
N ALA A 391 -11.51 -8.63 9.32
CA ALA A 391 -12.72 -8.62 10.14
C ALA A 391 -13.33 -7.22 10.29
N ALA A 392 -12.51 -6.17 10.35
CA ALA A 392 -12.97 -4.79 10.44
C ALA A 392 -13.76 -4.34 9.19
N ILE A 393 -13.38 -4.85 8.01
CA ILE A 393 -14.04 -4.56 6.73
C ILE A 393 -15.23 -5.49 6.50
N ALA A 394 -15.00 -6.81 6.55
CA ALA A 394 -15.99 -7.81 6.16
C ALA A 394 -17.02 -8.14 7.25
N ARG A 395 -16.75 -7.81 8.52
CA ARG A 395 -17.61 -8.06 9.69
C ARG A 395 -18.15 -9.50 9.75
N THR A 396 -17.27 -10.47 9.44
CA THR A 396 -17.65 -11.88 9.24
C THR A 396 -16.72 -12.83 10.00
N SER A 397 -16.79 -14.12 9.67
CA SER A 397 -16.00 -15.19 10.27
C SER A 397 -14.48 -14.92 10.22
N PRO A 398 -13.71 -15.49 11.17
CA PRO A 398 -12.25 -15.46 11.14
C PRO A 398 -11.64 -15.99 9.83
N LEU A 399 -10.45 -15.51 9.49
CA LEU A 399 -9.59 -16.17 8.50
C LEU A 399 -9.16 -17.55 9.02
N VAL A 400 -8.92 -18.48 8.10
CA VAL A 400 -8.50 -19.86 8.44
C VAL A 400 -7.05 -20.05 8.06
N LEU A 401 -6.19 -20.21 9.04
CA LEU A 401 -4.78 -20.56 8.84
C LEU A 401 -4.69 -22.05 8.49
N SER A 402 -4.27 -22.37 7.28
CA SER A 402 -4.15 -23.75 6.78
C SER A 402 -2.75 -24.33 6.96
N ALA A 403 -1.70 -23.52 6.85
CA ALA A 403 -0.31 -23.95 7.07
C ALA A 403 0.51 -22.86 7.79
N ALA A 404 1.58 -23.27 8.46
CA ALA A 404 2.49 -22.43 9.23
C ALA A 404 3.94 -22.90 9.02
N THR A 405 4.83 -22.75 10.01
CA THR A 405 6.21 -23.27 9.90
C THR A 405 6.22 -24.79 9.77
N ARG A 406 7.11 -25.32 8.95
CA ARG A 406 7.45 -26.75 8.89
C ARG A 406 8.97 -26.93 8.88
N SER A 407 9.45 -28.14 9.09
CA SER A 407 10.88 -28.45 8.95
C SER A 407 11.25 -28.86 7.53
N VAL A 408 12.52 -28.77 7.17
CA VAL A 408 13.03 -29.28 5.88
C VAL A 408 12.77 -30.78 5.75
N ALA A 409 12.97 -31.55 6.83
CA ALA A 409 12.65 -32.98 6.85
C ALA A 409 11.15 -33.25 6.64
N GLY A 410 10.26 -32.48 7.29
CA GLY A 410 8.81 -32.61 7.12
C GLY A 410 8.30 -32.21 5.73
N GLU A 411 8.96 -31.25 5.08
CA GLU A 411 8.65 -30.89 3.69
C GLU A 411 9.04 -32.00 2.71
N ALA A 412 10.22 -32.60 2.91
CA ALA A 412 10.69 -33.70 2.07
C ALA A 412 9.77 -34.93 2.11
N THR A 413 9.10 -35.17 3.25
CA THR A 413 8.15 -36.29 3.39
C THR A 413 6.75 -35.96 2.86
N SER A 414 6.29 -34.71 2.99
CA SER A 414 4.94 -34.29 2.59
C SER A 414 4.83 -33.86 1.12
N GLY A 415 5.93 -33.42 0.50
CA GLY A 415 5.98 -32.96 -0.89
C GLY A 415 5.34 -31.57 -1.12
N GLU A 416 4.87 -30.90 -0.07
CA GLU A 416 4.10 -29.65 -0.15
C GLU A 416 4.88 -28.48 -0.78
N GLY A 417 6.22 -28.48 -0.73
CA GLY A 417 7.08 -27.48 -1.37
C GLY A 417 7.34 -27.66 -2.87
N GLY A 418 6.87 -28.77 -3.45
CA GLY A 418 7.09 -29.11 -4.86
C GLY A 418 5.99 -28.64 -5.82
N ALA A 419 4.89 -28.07 -5.31
CA ALA A 419 3.69 -27.78 -6.11
C ALA A 419 3.80 -26.54 -7.03
N GLY A 420 4.93 -25.82 -7.02
CA GLY A 420 5.13 -24.62 -7.84
C GLY A 420 4.29 -23.41 -7.42
N ILE A 421 3.65 -23.48 -6.25
CA ILE A 421 2.85 -22.39 -5.66
C ILE A 421 3.76 -21.39 -4.94
N GLU A 422 4.85 -21.86 -4.36
CA GLU A 422 5.85 -21.09 -3.61
C GLU A 422 7.24 -21.24 -4.24
N ALA A 423 8.19 -20.41 -3.82
CA ALA A 423 9.58 -20.55 -4.24
C ALA A 423 10.22 -21.80 -3.66
N SER A 424 11.19 -22.37 -4.40
CA SER A 424 12.08 -23.39 -3.88
C SER A 424 13.42 -22.77 -3.45
N PRO A 425 13.94 -23.07 -2.25
CA PRO A 425 13.30 -23.84 -1.17
C PRO A 425 12.16 -23.05 -0.49
N SER A 426 11.14 -23.76 0.01
CA SER A 426 9.96 -23.13 0.64
C SER A 426 10.33 -22.25 1.84
N LEU A 427 9.66 -21.10 1.94
CA LEU A 427 9.77 -20.23 3.11
C LEU A 427 9.02 -20.73 4.34
N HIS A 428 8.16 -21.75 4.24
CA HIS A 428 7.60 -22.41 5.43
C HIS A 428 8.70 -23.02 6.31
N THR A 429 9.83 -23.42 5.71
CA THR A 429 11.01 -23.92 6.44
C THR A 429 11.76 -22.85 7.25
N THR A 430 11.39 -21.58 7.10
CA THR A 430 12.04 -20.45 7.77
C THR A 430 11.18 -19.84 8.88
N GLY A 431 9.90 -20.19 8.93
CA GLY A 431 8.89 -19.58 9.81
C GLY A 431 8.46 -18.16 9.44
N TYR A 432 8.84 -17.68 8.24
CA TYR A 432 8.36 -16.42 7.67
C TYR A 432 7.20 -16.58 6.67
N ALA A 433 6.64 -17.79 6.52
CA ALA A 433 5.50 -18.00 5.63
C ALA A 433 4.34 -18.69 6.35
N PHE A 434 3.13 -18.41 5.86
CA PHE A 434 1.91 -19.07 6.28
C PHE A 434 0.89 -19.09 5.15
N ASP A 435 -0.06 -20.02 5.25
CA ASP A 435 -1.14 -20.16 4.27
C ASP A 435 -2.50 -19.85 4.89
N VAL A 436 -3.31 -19.11 4.14
CA VAL A 436 -4.69 -18.82 4.50
C VAL A 436 -5.63 -19.53 3.53
N SER A 437 -6.60 -20.27 4.05
CA SER A 437 -7.59 -20.95 3.20
C SER A 437 -8.40 -19.96 2.36
N ARG A 438 -8.65 -20.33 1.10
CA ARG A 438 -9.53 -19.63 0.17
C ARG A 438 -11.00 -19.97 0.34
N ALA A 439 -11.36 -20.79 1.35
CA ALA A 439 -12.74 -21.09 1.70
C ALA A 439 -13.35 -19.92 2.49
N TYR A 440 -13.88 -18.94 1.76
CA TYR A 440 -14.48 -17.74 2.34
C TYR A 440 -15.95 -17.97 2.73
N ARG A 441 -16.37 -17.36 3.85
CA ARG A 441 -17.77 -17.38 4.30
C ARG A 441 -18.67 -16.50 3.43
N THR A 442 -18.12 -15.39 2.94
CA THR A 442 -18.85 -14.41 2.12
C THR A 442 -17.94 -13.82 1.05
N PRO A 443 -18.49 -13.32 -0.08
CA PRO A 443 -17.72 -12.55 -1.06
C PRO A 443 -17.02 -11.32 -0.44
N ALA A 444 -17.66 -10.67 0.55
CA ALA A 444 -17.07 -9.55 1.28
C ALA A 444 -15.79 -9.93 2.03
N GLN A 445 -15.70 -11.15 2.58
CA GLN A 445 -14.47 -11.65 3.19
C GLN A 445 -13.33 -11.77 2.17
N ALA A 446 -13.64 -12.31 0.99
CA ALA A 446 -12.67 -12.47 -0.09
C ALA A 446 -12.14 -11.10 -0.57
N GLN A 447 -13.04 -10.13 -0.79
CA GLN A 447 -12.68 -8.77 -1.21
C GLN A 447 -11.87 -8.03 -0.14
N ALA A 448 -12.25 -8.14 1.14
CA ALA A 448 -11.50 -7.56 2.25
C ALA A 448 -10.11 -8.17 2.37
N PHE A 449 -9.97 -9.48 2.16
CA PHE A 449 -8.68 -10.15 2.16
C PHE A 449 -7.82 -9.70 0.97
N GLN A 450 -8.39 -9.63 -0.24
CA GLN A 450 -7.70 -9.12 -1.42
C GLN A 450 -7.17 -7.70 -1.21
N PHE A 451 -8.01 -6.79 -0.68
CA PHE A 451 -7.57 -5.42 -0.34
C PHE A 451 -6.33 -5.42 0.56
N TRP A 452 -6.29 -6.28 1.59
CA TRP A 452 -5.14 -6.35 2.47
C TRP A 452 -3.92 -6.98 1.82
N LEU A 453 -4.09 -7.99 0.95
CA LEU A 453 -2.98 -8.53 0.17
C LEU A 453 -2.34 -7.43 -0.68
N ASP A 454 -3.15 -6.68 -1.44
CA ASP A 454 -2.67 -5.60 -2.31
C ASP A 454 -1.99 -4.49 -1.50
N ARG A 455 -2.61 -4.07 -0.39
CA ARG A 455 -2.07 -3.01 0.48
C ARG A 455 -0.76 -3.43 1.15
N LEU A 456 -0.68 -4.65 1.66
CA LEU A 456 0.54 -5.14 2.33
C LEU A 456 1.67 -5.39 1.34
N THR A 457 1.35 -5.79 0.10
CA THR A 457 2.32 -5.83 -1.01
C THR A 457 2.79 -4.43 -1.37
N ALA A 458 1.91 -3.44 -1.52
CA ALA A 458 2.30 -2.05 -1.77
C ALA A 458 3.11 -1.43 -0.61
N LEU A 459 3.04 -1.98 0.60
CA LEU A 459 3.90 -1.58 1.72
C LEU A 459 5.20 -2.39 1.82
N ASP A 460 5.42 -3.33 0.89
CA ASP A 460 6.56 -4.24 0.83
C ASP A 460 6.73 -5.02 2.14
N LEU A 461 5.59 -5.45 2.69
CA LEU A 461 5.50 -6.27 3.90
C LEU A 461 5.35 -7.75 3.57
N ILE A 462 4.73 -8.06 2.43
CA ILE A 462 4.50 -9.43 1.98
C ILE A 462 4.74 -9.59 0.48
N ALA A 463 5.04 -10.82 0.09
CA ALA A 463 4.75 -11.36 -1.22
C ALA A 463 3.71 -12.47 -1.03
N TRP A 464 2.90 -12.74 -2.04
CA TRP A 464 1.87 -13.76 -1.94
C TRP A 464 1.61 -14.43 -3.28
N THR A 465 1.10 -15.66 -3.23
CA THR A 465 0.66 -16.41 -4.41
C THR A 465 -0.68 -17.07 -4.13
N ARG A 466 -1.42 -17.34 -5.21
CA ARG A 466 -2.71 -18.01 -5.14
C ARG A 466 -2.54 -19.48 -5.47
N GLY A 467 -2.62 -20.34 -4.46
CA GLY A 467 -2.80 -21.78 -4.65
C GLY A 467 -4.27 -22.14 -4.93
N PRO A 468 -4.58 -23.41 -5.22
CA PRO A 468 -5.96 -23.88 -5.46
C PRO A 468 -6.90 -23.61 -4.29
N ASP A 469 -6.47 -23.98 -3.07
CA ASP A 469 -7.29 -23.92 -1.86
C ASP A 469 -6.74 -22.96 -0.78
N SER A 470 -5.54 -22.42 -0.98
CA SER A 470 -4.89 -21.47 -0.08
C SER A 470 -4.32 -20.24 -0.81
N ILE A 471 -4.11 -19.18 -0.05
CA ILE A 471 -3.22 -18.08 -0.38
C ILE A 471 -1.95 -18.27 0.44
N HIS A 472 -0.83 -18.44 -0.25
CA HIS A 472 0.48 -18.49 0.38
C HIS A 472 0.96 -17.06 0.62
N VAL A 473 1.43 -16.77 1.83
CA VAL A 473 1.91 -15.45 2.23
C VAL A 473 3.32 -15.57 2.78
N ALA A 474 4.27 -14.93 2.10
CA ALA A 474 5.65 -14.77 2.53
C ALA A 474 5.87 -13.41 3.18
N VAL A 475 6.44 -13.40 4.39
CA VAL A 475 6.56 -12.19 5.22
C VAL A 475 7.95 -11.58 5.13
N GLY A 476 7.99 -10.34 4.67
CA GLY A 476 9.21 -9.55 4.53
C GLY A 476 9.76 -8.99 5.84
N PRO A 477 10.98 -8.43 5.82
CA PRO A 477 11.65 -7.90 7.02
C PRO A 477 10.91 -6.71 7.64
N ARG A 478 10.22 -5.90 6.83
CA ARG A 478 9.49 -4.71 7.31
C ARG A 478 8.31 -5.04 8.24
N ALA A 479 7.81 -6.28 8.22
CA ALA A 479 6.80 -6.74 9.17
C ALA A 479 7.27 -6.70 10.63
N GLY A 480 8.58 -6.57 10.88
CA GLY A 480 9.12 -6.33 12.22
C GLY A 480 8.49 -5.11 12.91
N ALA A 481 8.08 -4.08 12.15
CA ALA A 481 7.39 -2.91 12.69
C ALA A 481 6.02 -3.23 13.34
N LEU A 482 5.44 -4.39 13.03
CA LEU A 482 4.18 -4.85 13.62
C LEU A 482 4.39 -5.63 14.93
N VAL A 483 5.60 -6.08 15.25
CA VAL A 483 5.85 -6.95 16.43
C VAL A 483 5.42 -6.24 17.72
N GLY A 484 5.95 -5.04 17.99
CA GLY A 484 5.58 -4.28 19.20
C GLY A 484 4.07 -3.98 19.28
N PRO A 485 3.46 -3.38 18.25
CA PRO A 485 2.02 -3.07 18.24
C PRO A 485 1.10 -4.30 18.37
N MET A 486 1.49 -5.45 17.82
CA MET A 486 0.62 -6.63 17.75
C MET A 486 0.86 -7.63 18.87
N LEU A 487 2.12 -7.83 19.26
CA LEU A 487 2.52 -8.85 20.24
C LEU A 487 2.86 -8.26 21.62
N GLY A 488 2.89 -6.93 21.73
CA GLY A 488 3.40 -6.23 22.92
C GLY A 488 4.93 -6.13 22.88
N ALA A 489 5.51 -5.32 23.76
CA ALA A 489 6.92 -5.46 24.07
C ALA A 489 7.09 -6.85 24.67
N THR A 490 7.72 -7.77 23.93
CA THR A 490 8.22 -9.00 24.52
C THR A 490 9.18 -8.58 25.62
N SER A 491 8.76 -8.70 26.88
CA SER A 491 9.71 -8.77 28.00
C SER A 491 10.68 -9.88 27.61
N GLY A 492 11.93 -9.48 27.36
CA GLY A 492 13.01 -10.40 27.01
C GLY A 492 13.31 -11.39 28.12
#